data_AF-A0A940YLC2-F1
#
_entry.id   AF-A0A940YLC2-F1
#
_cell.length_a   1.000
_cell.length_b   1.000
_cell.length_c   1.000
_cell.angle_alpha   90.00
_cell.angle_beta   90.00
_cell.angle_gamma   90.00
#
_symmetry.space_group_name_H-M   'P 1'
#
loop_
_entity.id
_entity.type
_entity.pdbx_description
1 polymer ?
#
loop_
_entity_poly.entity_id
_entity_poly.type
_entity_poly.pdbx_seq_one_letter_code
_entity_poly.pdbx_strand_id
1 'polypeptide(L)'
;MTMTFLPRLLLGLLLALTQWAAQAATIDKMLVAPFGQYDQSYNAGGSFMVFPQALSYQLSDGSSWSSGAGWHPHTQAAPASVSEVDGVLTVRFVRPADGILFQNTDYDSGDHSAQGVLGAPKVIELVAKVGSSHGTIRGRTLIVSNDETWYGQPRFNFYSAAVGQKVPFKLTVTLLGGQTFHAGLFNGSFSYRIAGQVDFTRPR
;
A
#
# COMPACT_ATOMS: atom_id res chain seq x y z
N MET A 1 -25.03 -20.10 73.66
CA MET A 1 -26.26 -19.81 72.90
C MET A 1 -26.51 -18.32 73.04
N THR A 2 -26.46 -17.46 72.03
CA THR A 2 -26.65 -17.65 70.59
C THR A 2 -25.88 -16.54 69.87
N MET A 3 -25.17 -16.93 68.80
CA MET A 3 -24.57 -16.05 67.78
C MET A 3 -25.64 -15.44 66.88
N THR A 4 -25.43 -14.21 66.42
CA THR A 4 -25.84 -13.72 65.07
C THR A 4 -25.14 -12.38 64.79
N PHE A 5 -23.99 -12.38 64.12
CA PHE A 5 -23.78 -12.19 62.66
C PHE A 5 -24.12 -10.79 62.12
N LEU A 6 -23.05 -10.06 61.78
CA LEU A 6 -23.03 -8.87 60.90
C LEU A 6 -23.60 -9.20 59.50
N PRO A 7 -23.99 -8.17 58.73
CA PRO A 7 -23.25 -7.94 57.50
C PRO A 7 -22.79 -6.48 57.31
N ARG A 8 -21.47 -6.33 57.13
CA ARG A 8 -20.83 -5.27 56.37
C ARG A 8 -21.07 -5.53 54.88
N LEU A 9 -21.95 -4.78 54.22
CA LEU A 9 -22.03 -4.62 52.75
C LEU A 9 -22.71 -3.26 52.53
N LEU A 10 -22.32 -2.32 51.68
CA LEU A 10 -21.39 -2.33 50.55
C LEU A 10 -21.06 -0.83 50.28
N LEU A 11 -19.93 -0.34 50.79
CA LEU A 11 -19.34 0.91 50.31
C LEU A 11 -18.38 0.49 49.19
N GLY A 12 -18.76 0.70 47.93
CA GLY A 12 -17.91 0.33 46.81
C GLY A 12 -18.65 -0.11 45.56
N LEU A 13 -19.61 0.70 45.07
CA LEU A 13 -19.88 0.70 43.64
C LEU A 13 -18.78 1.55 42.99
N LEU A 14 -17.58 0.97 42.89
CA LEU A 14 -16.53 1.46 42.03
C LEU A 14 -17.17 1.51 40.63
N LEU A 15 -17.31 2.71 40.07
CA LEU A 15 -17.50 2.88 38.63
C LEU A 15 -16.32 2.18 37.95
N ALA A 16 -16.49 0.92 37.58
CA ALA A 16 -15.67 0.28 36.57
C ALA A 16 -16.08 0.90 35.23
N LEU A 17 -15.69 2.16 35.03
CA LEU A 17 -15.44 2.71 33.70
C LEU A 17 -14.30 1.86 33.15
N THR A 18 -14.67 0.74 32.54
CA THR A 18 -13.79 0.09 31.58
C THR A 18 -13.56 1.14 30.51
N GLN A 19 -12.43 1.84 30.60
CA GLN A 19 -11.87 2.55 29.46
C GLN A 19 -11.61 1.48 28.42
N TRP A 20 -12.59 1.24 27.55
CA TRP A 20 -12.32 0.71 26.24
C TRP A 20 -11.45 1.75 25.58
N ALA A 21 -10.13 1.56 25.64
CA ALA A 21 -9.26 2.21 24.69
C ALA A 21 -9.76 1.71 23.33
N ALA A 22 -10.53 2.54 22.63
CA ALA A 22 -10.97 2.22 21.29
C ALA A 22 -9.69 2.03 20.48
N GLN A 23 -9.43 0.78 20.09
CA GLN A 23 -8.29 0.48 19.24
C GLN A 23 -8.45 1.32 17.97
N ALA A 24 -7.37 1.99 17.57
CA ALA A 24 -7.37 2.78 16.34
C ALA A 24 -7.83 1.89 15.17
N ALA A 25 -8.66 2.44 14.28
CA ALA A 25 -9.10 1.71 13.10
C ALA A 25 -7.87 1.28 12.27
N THR A 26 -7.93 0.07 11.70
CA THR A 26 -6.82 -0.46 10.90
C THR A 26 -6.99 -0.07 9.43
N ILE A 27 -5.90 -0.11 8.66
CA ILE A 27 -5.89 0.19 7.23
C ILE A 27 -6.31 -1.06 6.47
N ASP A 28 -7.51 -1.01 5.88
CA ASP A 28 -8.04 -2.05 5.00
C ASP A 28 -7.47 -1.93 3.59
N LYS A 29 -7.30 -0.71 3.09
CA LYS A 29 -6.74 -0.44 1.75
C LYS A 29 -5.84 0.77 1.76
N MET A 30 -4.75 0.67 0.98
CA MET A 30 -3.87 1.81 0.69
C MET A 30 -3.97 2.09 -0.81
N LEU A 31 -4.48 3.28 -1.16
CA LEU A 31 -4.42 3.78 -2.53
C LEU A 31 -3.03 4.35 -2.78
N VAL A 32 -2.51 4.14 -4.00
CA VAL A 32 -1.15 4.54 -4.37
C VAL A 32 -1.14 5.28 -5.71
N ALA A 33 -0.35 6.35 -5.80
CA ALA A 33 -0.14 7.16 -7.00
C ALA A 33 1.13 8.03 -6.82
N PRO A 34 1.78 8.51 -7.89
CA PRO A 34 2.85 9.51 -7.78
C PRO A 34 2.40 10.72 -6.96
N PHE A 35 3.34 11.37 -6.27
CA PHE A 35 3.07 12.63 -5.57
C PHE A 35 2.42 13.65 -6.52
N GLY A 36 1.39 14.36 -6.06
CA GLY A 36 0.62 15.30 -6.89
C GLY A 36 -0.09 14.65 -8.09
N GLN A 37 -0.08 13.32 -8.18
CA GLN A 37 -0.61 12.54 -9.30
C GLN A 37 -0.03 12.96 -10.66
N TYR A 38 1.22 13.45 -10.65
CA TYR A 38 1.88 13.95 -11.85
C TYR A 38 2.12 12.86 -12.88
N ASP A 39 2.07 13.27 -14.14
CA ASP A 39 2.50 12.45 -15.28
C ASP A 39 3.98 12.08 -15.11
N GLN A 40 4.29 10.83 -15.40
CA GLN A 40 5.63 10.28 -15.39
C GLN A 40 6.15 10.19 -16.81
N SER A 41 7.47 10.26 -16.97
CA SER A 41 8.13 10.02 -18.25
C SER A 41 9.05 8.82 -18.14
N TYR A 42 9.10 8.03 -19.20
CA TYR A 42 10.08 6.98 -19.40
C TYR A 42 10.95 7.36 -20.59
N ASN A 43 12.25 7.07 -20.49
CA ASN A 43 13.21 7.15 -21.60
C ASN A 43 13.87 5.78 -21.77
N ALA A 44 14.23 5.45 -23.01
CA ALA A 44 14.89 4.19 -23.33
C ALA A 44 16.13 3.94 -22.45
N GLY A 45 16.21 2.73 -21.86
CA GLY A 45 17.27 2.36 -20.93
C GLY A 45 17.14 2.96 -19.53
N GLY A 46 16.11 3.77 -19.27
CA GLY A 46 15.82 4.33 -17.96
C GLY A 46 15.01 3.40 -17.06
N SER A 47 14.67 3.90 -15.87
CA SER A 47 13.82 3.21 -14.92
C SER A 47 12.35 3.55 -15.13
N PHE A 48 11.49 2.56 -14.91
CA PHE A 48 10.04 2.71 -14.91
C PHE A 48 9.52 2.62 -13.47
N MET A 49 8.56 3.47 -13.10
CA MET A 49 7.95 3.40 -11.76
C MET A 49 7.06 2.16 -11.68
N VAL A 50 7.48 1.16 -10.90
CA VAL A 50 6.75 -0.10 -10.73
C VAL A 50 5.85 -0.10 -9.50
N PHE A 51 6.11 0.80 -8.55
CA PHE A 51 5.24 0.99 -7.39
C PHE A 51 5.30 2.44 -6.90
N PRO A 52 4.18 3.18 -6.92
CA PRO A 52 4.14 4.55 -6.44
C PRO A 52 4.05 4.62 -4.90
N GLN A 53 4.09 5.84 -4.38
CA GLN A 53 3.85 6.13 -2.97
C GLN A 53 2.37 6.00 -2.58
N ALA A 54 2.10 6.04 -1.27
CA ALA A 54 0.74 6.15 -0.75
C ALA A 54 0.10 7.48 -1.16
N LEU A 55 -1.21 7.42 -1.41
CA LEU A 55 -2.06 8.56 -1.71
C LEU A 55 -3.11 8.75 -0.60
N SER A 56 -3.72 7.66 -0.15
CA SER A 56 -4.69 7.67 0.93
C SER A 56 -4.90 6.27 1.51
N TYR A 57 -5.52 6.24 2.69
CA TYR A 57 -5.81 5.03 3.44
C TYR A 57 -7.30 4.95 3.70
N GLN A 58 -7.90 3.79 3.45
CA GLN A 58 -9.27 3.45 3.83
C GLN A 58 -9.21 2.57 5.05
N LEU A 59 -9.93 2.97 6.11
CA LEU A 59 -9.87 2.33 7.41
C LEU A 59 -11.03 1.34 7.63
N SER A 60 -10.84 0.42 8.58
CA SER A 60 -11.78 -0.64 8.94
C SER A 60 -13.12 -0.15 9.49
N ASP A 61 -13.17 1.09 9.97
CA ASP A 61 -14.40 1.75 10.42
C ASP A 61 -15.14 2.49 9.29
N GLY A 62 -14.63 2.41 8.05
CA GLY A 62 -15.18 3.05 6.86
C GLY A 62 -14.71 4.49 6.64
N SER A 63 -13.93 5.06 7.56
CA SER A 63 -13.30 6.37 7.38
C SER A 63 -12.08 6.29 6.45
N SER A 64 -11.53 7.45 6.08
CA SER A 64 -10.33 7.53 5.27
C SER A 64 -9.54 8.80 5.54
N TRP A 65 -8.23 8.74 5.37
CA TRP A 65 -7.36 9.91 5.43
C TRP A 65 -6.37 9.93 4.25
N SER A 66 -5.98 11.14 3.85
CA SER A 66 -5.03 11.36 2.76
C SER A 66 -3.59 11.31 3.27
N SER A 67 -2.73 10.65 2.51
CA SER A 67 -1.28 10.69 2.74
C SER A 67 -0.78 12.12 2.85
N GLY A 68 0.16 12.37 3.76
CA GLY A 68 0.59 13.71 4.13
C GLY A 68 2.11 13.81 4.30
N ALA A 69 2.52 14.37 5.43
CA ALA A 69 3.92 14.55 5.75
C ALA A 69 4.61 13.19 5.99
N GLY A 70 5.92 13.14 5.82
CA GLY A 70 6.72 11.96 6.12
C GLY A 70 7.67 11.60 4.99
N TRP A 71 7.96 10.31 4.86
CA TRP A 71 8.94 9.78 3.92
C TRP A 71 8.29 8.71 3.04
N HIS A 72 8.27 8.98 1.73
CA HIS A 72 7.47 8.28 0.74
C HIS A 72 8.28 7.95 -0.53
N PRO A 73 9.31 7.11 -0.46
CA PRO A 73 10.01 6.68 -1.66
C PRO A 73 9.05 5.90 -2.57
N HIS A 74 9.26 6.05 -3.87
CA HIS A 74 8.63 5.20 -4.87
C HIS A 74 9.65 4.19 -5.40
N THR A 75 9.17 3.04 -5.88
CA THR A 75 10.02 2.00 -6.42
C THR A 75 10.07 2.09 -7.93
N GLN A 76 11.28 2.23 -8.45
CA GLN A 76 11.55 2.18 -9.88
C GLN A 76 12.33 0.93 -10.24
N ALA A 77 12.13 0.42 -11.44
CA ALA A 77 12.88 -0.71 -11.96
C ALA A 77 13.06 -0.61 -13.47
N ALA A 78 14.21 -1.08 -13.96
CA ALA A 78 14.44 -1.21 -15.39
C ALA A 78 13.63 -2.39 -15.97
N PRO A 79 13.11 -2.29 -17.20
CA PRO A 79 12.61 -3.44 -17.94
C PRO A 79 13.73 -4.47 -18.12
N ALA A 80 13.50 -5.71 -17.70
CA ALA A 80 14.42 -6.83 -17.89
C ALA A 80 14.14 -7.59 -19.18
N SER A 81 12.85 -7.73 -19.54
CA SER A 81 12.43 -8.35 -20.79
C SER A 81 11.07 -7.83 -21.23
N VAL A 82 10.89 -7.68 -22.53
CA VAL A 82 9.60 -7.37 -23.17
C VAL A 82 9.27 -8.53 -24.11
N SER A 83 8.07 -9.08 -23.98
CA SER A 83 7.60 -10.17 -24.84
C SER A 83 6.16 -9.91 -25.27
N GLU A 84 5.84 -10.29 -26.50
CA GLU A 84 4.50 -10.20 -27.07
C GLU A 84 4.06 -11.58 -27.55
N VAL A 85 2.95 -12.08 -27.02
CA VAL A 85 2.38 -13.38 -27.39
C VAL A 85 0.87 -13.22 -27.50
N ASP A 86 0.28 -13.64 -28.62
CA ASP A 86 -1.17 -13.62 -28.87
C ASP A 86 -1.84 -12.26 -28.60
N GLY A 87 -1.17 -11.16 -28.98
CA GLY A 87 -1.67 -9.79 -28.78
C GLY A 87 -1.62 -9.30 -27.33
N VAL A 88 -0.88 -9.99 -26.46
CA VAL A 88 -0.61 -9.58 -25.07
C VAL A 88 0.86 -9.21 -24.93
N LEU A 89 1.11 -7.96 -24.56
CA LEU A 89 2.41 -7.47 -24.15
C LEU A 89 2.65 -7.80 -22.67
N THR A 90 3.77 -8.43 -22.37
CA THR A 90 4.27 -8.64 -21.01
C THR A 90 5.65 -8.01 -20.87
N VAL A 91 5.79 -7.14 -19.86
CA VAL A 91 7.06 -6.50 -19.50
C VAL A 91 7.44 -6.99 -18.12
N ARG A 92 8.57 -7.67 -18.00
CA ARG A 92 9.15 -8.06 -16.72
C ARG A 92 10.16 -7.02 -16.29
N PHE A 93 10.13 -6.63 -15.02
CA PHE A 93 11.07 -5.66 -14.47
C PHE A 93 12.16 -6.35 -13.64
N VAL A 94 13.34 -5.73 -13.59
CA VAL A 94 14.40 -6.13 -12.68
C VAL A 94 13.90 -5.97 -11.25
N ARG A 95 14.07 -7.01 -10.43
CA ARG A 95 13.66 -6.96 -9.03
C ARG A 95 14.55 -5.96 -8.26
N PRO A 96 14.00 -5.09 -7.40
CA PRO A 96 14.79 -4.26 -6.50
C PRO A 96 15.78 -5.11 -5.69
N ALA A 97 17.03 -4.65 -5.61
CA ALA A 97 18.13 -5.41 -5.02
C ALA A 97 17.97 -5.59 -3.49
N ASP A 98 17.38 -4.61 -2.83
CA ASP A 98 17.01 -4.65 -1.41
C ASP A 98 15.79 -5.54 -1.13
N GLY A 99 15.10 -5.99 -2.18
CA GLY A 99 13.89 -6.80 -2.08
C GLY A 99 12.67 -6.03 -1.55
N ILE A 100 12.67 -4.69 -1.57
CA ILE A 100 11.57 -3.85 -1.10
C ILE A 100 10.75 -3.33 -2.30
N LEU A 101 9.42 -3.44 -2.21
CA LEU A 101 8.48 -2.90 -3.21
C LEU A 101 7.93 -1.53 -2.80
N PHE A 102 7.75 -1.35 -1.50
CA PHE A 102 7.17 -0.16 -0.91
C PHE A 102 7.68 -0.04 0.51
N GLN A 103 7.98 1.18 0.92
CA GLN A 103 8.24 1.52 2.30
C GLN A 103 7.79 2.95 2.51
N ASN A 104 7.21 3.22 3.67
CA ASN A 104 6.79 4.58 3.98
C ASN A 104 6.78 4.84 5.48
N THR A 105 6.78 6.12 5.80
CA THR A 105 6.36 6.65 7.09
C THR A 105 5.47 7.86 6.78
N ASP A 106 4.23 7.85 7.24
CA ASP A 106 3.19 8.81 6.84
C ASP A 106 2.42 9.36 8.02
N TYR A 107 2.03 10.63 7.90
CA TYR A 107 1.30 11.40 8.90
C TYR A 107 0.40 12.41 8.19
N ASP A 108 -0.84 12.56 8.62
CA ASP A 108 -1.66 13.71 8.20
C ASP A 108 -1.63 14.84 9.25
N SER A 109 -2.34 15.94 8.96
CA SER A 109 -2.54 17.01 9.94
C SER A 109 -3.58 16.67 11.02
N GLY A 110 -4.23 15.52 10.91
CA GLY A 110 -5.19 14.99 11.86
C GLY A 110 -4.53 14.04 12.86
N ASP A 111 -5.33 13.08 13.34
CA ASP A 111 -4.90 12.05 14.28
C ASP A 111 -4.61 10.72 13.58
N HIS A 112 -3.89 10.77 12.45
CA HIS A 112 -3.48 9.59 11.71
C HIS A 112 -1.97 9.51 11.46
N SER A 113 -1.47 8.28 11.45
CA SER A 113 -0.14 7.91 11.02
C SER A 113 -0.09 6.46 10.55
N ALA A 114 0.82 6.16 9.62
CA ALA A 114 1.06 4.81 9.11
C ALA A 114 2.54 4.62 8.81
N GLN A 115 3.02 3.39 8.94
CA GLN A 115 4.37 3.01 8.56
C GLN A 115 4.39 1.53 8.23
N GLY A 116 5.11 1.18 7.18
CA GLY A 116 5.35 -0.23 6.90
C GLY A 116 6.24 -0.44 5.70
N VAL A 117 6.61 -1.70 5.52
CA VAL A 117 7.46 -2.18 4.43
C VAL A 117 6.76 -3.34 3.76
N LEU A 118 6.64 -3.28 2.43
CA LEU A 118 6.13 -4.36 1.60
C LEU A 118 7.27 -4.92 0.74
N GLY A 119 7.48 -6.23 0.77
CA GLY A 119 8.55 -6.92 0.06
C GLY A 119 8.24 -7.16 -1.42
N ALA A 120 9.22 -6.90 -2.29
CA ALA A 120 9.13 -7.15 -3.72
C ALA A 120 8.84 -8.64 -4.02
N PRO A 121 7.78 -8.94 -4.82
CA PRO A 121 7.53 -10.28 -5.28
C PRO A 121 8.71 -10.80 -6.11
N LYS A 122 8.76 -12.12 -6.34
CA LYS A 122 9.80 -12.74 -7.17
C LYS A 122 9.83 -12.17 -8.59
N VAL A 123 8.66 -11.82 -9.12
CA VAL A 123 8.50 -11.23 -10.45
C VAL A 123 7.56 -10.04 -10.35
N ILE A 124 7.94 -8.94 -10.99
CA ILE A 124 7.10 -7.75 -11.19
C ILE A 124 6.82 -7.67 -12.69
N GLU A 125 5.56 -7.74 -13.08
CA GLU A 125 5.15 -7.75 -14.49
C GLU A 125 4.09 -6.70 -14.77
N LEU A 126 4.27 -5.95 -15.86
CA LEU A 126 3.21 -5.20 -16.50
C LEU A 126 2.65 -6.05 -17.63
N VAL A 127 1.32 -6.20 -17.66
CA VAL A 127 0.59 -6.91 -18.70
C VAL A 127 -0.38 -5.94 -19.37
N ALA A 128 -0.36 -5.87 -20.69
CA ALA A 128 -1.24 -5.03 -21.48
C ALA A 128 -1.68 -5.74 -22.76
N LYS A 129 -2.87 -5.39 -23.27
CA LYS A 129 -3.26 -5.76 -24.63
C LYS A 129 -2.50 -4.87 -25.61
N VAL A 130 -1.96 -5.44 -26.68
CA VAL A 130 -1.31 -4.68 -27.75
C VAL A 130 -2.30 -3.70 -28.38
N GLY A 131 -1.86 -2.46 -28.61
CA GLY A 131 -2.71 -1.35 -29.08
C GLY A 131 -3.58 -0.71 -28.00
N SER A 132 -3.57 -1.19 -26.75
CA SER A 132 -4.23 -0.54 -25.61
C SER A 132 -3.38 0.62 -25.10
N SER A 133 -4.00 1.68 -24.60
CA SER A 133 -3.33 2.69 -23.76
C SER A 133 -3.20 2.27 -22.30
N HIS A 134 -3.79 1.14 -21.91
CA HIS A 134 -3.85 0.67 -20.53
C HIS A 134 -3.13 -0.67 -20.33
N GLY A 135 -2.35 -0.74 -19.26
CA GLY A 135 -1.66 -1.94 -18.77
C GLY A 135 -1.89 -2.11 -17.27
N THR A 136 -1.56 -3.28 -16.74
CA THR A 136 -1.75 -3.59 -15.32
C THR A 136 -0.50 -4.25 -14.74
N ILE A 137 -0.07 -3.75 -13.59
CA ILE A 137 0.90 -4.43 -12.72
C ILE A 137 0.12 -4.99 -11.54
N ARG A 138 0.14 -6.31 -11.34
CA ARG A 138 -0.61 -6.96 -10.25
C ARG A 138 0.16 -8.11 -9.66
N GLY A 139 -0.06 -8.37 -8.38
CA GLY A 139 0.60 -9.46 -7.69
C GLY A 139 0.16 -9.58 -6.25
N ARG A 140 1.00 -10.26 -5.46
CA ARG A 140 0.90 -10.27 -4.00
C ARG A 140 2.24 -9.83 -3.43
N THR A 141 2.19 -8.99 -2.41
CA THR A 141 3.36 -8.46 -1.73
C THR A 141 3.37 -8.93 -0.27
N LEU A 142 4.55 -9.18 0.28
CA LEU A 142 4.73 -9.61 1.68
C LEU A 142 4.73 -8.39 2.59
N ILE A 143 3.98 -8.41 3.68
CA ILE A 143 4.12 -7.40 4.74
C ILE A 143 5.37 -7.75 5.55
N VAL A 144 6.41 -6.92 5.44
CA VAL A 144 7.71 -7.13 6.11
C VAL A 144 7.72 -6.43 7.47
N SER A 145 7.15 -5.23 7.55
CA SER A 145 6.96 -4.50 8.81
C SER A 145 5.68 -3.68 8.77
N ASN A 146 5.15 -3.39 9.96
CA ASN A 146 3.96 -2.58 10.21
C ASN A 146 4.05 -2.03 11.65
N ASP A 147 5.24 -1.53 11.99
CA ASP A 147 5.58 -1.09 13.34
C ASP A 147 5.21 0.37 13.52
N GLU A 148 4.81 0.73 14.74
CA GLU A 148 4.37 2.09 15.08
C GLU A 148 5.43 3.15 14.74
N THR A 149 4.94 4.34 14.41
CA THR A 149 5.78 5.54 14.36
C THR A 149 6.03 6.09 15.76
N TRP A 150 6.84 7.14 15.87
CA TRP A 150 7.08 7.85 17.13
C TRP A 150 5.84 8.53 17.73
N TYR A 151 4.76 8.75 16.95
CA TYR A 151 3.48 9.23 17.49
C TYR A 151 2.69 8.16 18.23
N GLY A 152 2.95 6.87 17.95
CA GLY A 152 2.30 5.73 18.59
C GLY A 152 0.77 5.71 18.46
N GLN A 153 0.13 4.93 19.32
CA GLN A 153 -1.34 4.88 19.45
C GLN A 153 -1.90 6.06 20.25
N PRO A 154 -3.15 6.50 19.98
CA PRO A 154 -4.11 5.94 19.01
C PRO A 154 -3.91 6.45 17.57
N ARG A 155 -2.92 7.31 17.35
CA ARG A 155 -2.67 7.93 16.05
C ARG A 155 -2.23 6.92 14.98
N PHE A 156 -1.59 5.82 15.38
CA PHE A 156 -1.10 4.81 14.45
C PHE A 156 -2.20 3.87 13.95
N ASN A 157 -2.41 3.84 12.63
CA ASN A 157 -3.29 2.89 11.97
C ASN A 157 -2.46 1.73 11.41
N PHE A 158 -2.50 0.58 12.09
CA PHE A 158 -1.90 -0.66 11.57
C PHE A 158 -2.57 -1.12 10.29
N TYR A 159 -1.86 -1.77 9.38
CA TYR A 159 -2.49 -2.61 8.35
C TYR A 159 -3.41 -3.67 8.97
N SER A 160 -4.56 -3.93 8.34
CA SER A 160 -5.51 -4.96 8.79
C SER A 160 -4.96 -6.39 8.64
N ALA A 161 -3.96 -6.59 7.78
CA ALA A 161 -3.21 -7.85 7.67
C ALA A 161 -1.94 -7.80 8.52
N ALA A 162 -1.58 -8.94 9.11
CA ALA A 162 -0.42 -9.06 9.97
C ALA A 162 0.90 -9.14 9.18
N VAL A 163 1.99 -8.72 9.82
CA VAL A 163 3.35 -8.95 9.32
C VAL A 163 3.56 -10.45 9.02
N GLY A 164 4.23 -10.74 7.90
CA GLY A 164 4.44 -12.10 7.40
C GLY A 164 3.35 -12.59 6.44
N GLN A 165 2.19 -11.93 6.37
CA GLN A 165 1.14 -12.28 5.40
C GLN A 165 1.41 -11.66 4.03
N LYS A 166 0.91 -12.31 2.98
CA LYS A 166 0.93 -11.76 1.62
C LYS A 166 -0.41 -11.13 1.29
N VAL A 167 -0.42 -9.92 0.78
CA VAL A 167 -1.63 -9.17 0.39
C VAL A 167 -1.64 -8.82 -1.09
N PRO A 168 -2.80 -8.82 -1.78
CA PRO A 168 -2.87 -8.47 -3.18
C PRO A 168 -2.66 -6.97 -3.40
N PHE A 169 -2.04 -6.64 -4.54
CA PHE A 169 -2.00 -5.28 -5.07
C PHE A 169 -2.34 -5.28 -6.56
N LYS A 170 -2.87 -4.15 -7.04
CA LYS A 170 -3.17 -3.92 -8.45
C LYS A 170 -2.95 -2.45 -8.80
N LEU A 171 -2.11 -2.21 -9.79
CA LEU A 171 -1.80 -0.91 -10.36
C LEU A 171 -2.24 -0.89 -11.82
N THR A 172 -2.81 0.23 -12.25
CA THR A 172 -3.12 0.52 -13.64
C THR A 172 -2.08 1.51 -14.16
N VAL A 173 -1.52 1.21 -15.32
CA VAL A 173 -0.65 2.11 -16.07
C VAL A 173 -1.42 2.62 -17.28
N THR A 174 -1.48 3.93 -17.46
CA THR A 174 -2.14 4.58 -18.60
C THR A 174 -1.11 5.39 -19.37
N LEU A 175 -0.87 5.02 -20.62
CA LEU A 175 -0.03 5.77 -21.54
C LEU A 175 -0.75 7.05 -21.99
N LEU A 176 0.02 8.13 -22.15
CA LEU A 176 -0.48 9.45 -22.49
C LEU A 176 -0.13 9.82 -23.94
N GLY A 177 -0.71 10.91 -24.45
CA GLY A 177 -0.37 11.44 -25.77
C GLY A 177 -0.72 10.52 -26.94
N GLY A 178 -1.76 9.68 -26.81
CA GLY A 178 -2.18 8.73 -27.84
C GLY A 178 -1.27 7.51 -28.00
N GLN A 179 -0.28 7.33 -27.11
CA GLN A 179 0.59 6.16 -27.11
C GLN A 179 -0.15 4.88 -26.73
N THR A 180 0.34 3.75 -27.22
CA THR A 180 -0.24 2.43 -26.96
C THR A 180 0.85 1.42 -26.62
N PHE A 181 0.48 0.32 -25.95
CA PHE A 181 1.38 -0.78 -25.65
C PHE A 181 1.67 -1.59 -26.92
N HIS A 182 2.94 -1.76 -27.23
CA HIS A 182 3.46 -2.62 -28.31
C HIS A 182 4.92 -3.01 -27.98
N ALA A 183 5.46 -4.05 -28.63
CA ALA A 183 6.79 -4.59 -28.34
C ALA A 183 7.94 -3.55 -28.32
N GLY A 184 7.86 -2.53 -29.18
CA GLY A 184 8.88 -1.48 -29.29
C GLY A 184 8.75 -0.31 -28.32
N LEU A 185 7.70 -0.24 -27.49
CA LEU A 185 7.38 0.94 -26.67
C LEU A 185 8.55 1.34 -25.74
N PHE A 186 9.19 0.36 -25.11
CA PHE A 186 10.26 0.59 -24.13
C PHE A 186 11.64 0.89 -24.76
N ASN A 187 11.72 0.91 -26.10
CA ASN A 187 12.92 1.34 -26.84
C ASN A 187 12.93 2.84 -27.14
N GLY A 188 11.84 3.55 -26.82
CA GLY A 188 11.71 4.99 -27.01
C GLY A 188 11.40 5.73 -25.71
N SER A 189 10.81 6.92 -25.86
CA SER A 189 10.34 7.74 -24.75
C SER A 189 8.82 7.88 -24.80
N PHE A 190 8.18 7.86 -23.64
CA PHE A 190 6.74 8.04 -23.53
C PHE A 190 6.36 8.60 -22.15
N SER A 191 5.19 9.22 -22.08
CA SER A 191 4.61 9.67 -20.81
C SER A 191 3.48 8.73 -20.38
N TYR A 192 3.33 8.57 -19.07
CA TYR A 192 2.35 7.66 -18.48
C TYR A 192 1.84 8.15 -17.12
N ARG A 193 0.69 7.63 -16.70
CA ARG A 193 0.21 7.66 -15.32
C ARG A 193 0.24 6.26 -14.74
N ILE A 194 0.46 6.16 -13.44
CA ILE A 194 0.34 4.91 -12.68
C ILE A 194 -0.42 5.18 -11.40
N ALA A 195 -1.41 4.36 -11.09
CA ALA A 195 -2.15 4.44 -9.83
C ALA A 195 -2.78 3.09 -9.49
N GLY A 196 -3.10 2.85 -8.23
CA GLY A 196 -3.72 1.60 -7.84
C GLY A 196 -3.96 1.46 -6.35
N GLN A 197 -3.95 0.23 -5.88
CA GLN A 197 -4.19 -0.07 -4.48
C GLN A 197 -3.48 -1.34 -3.98
N VAL A 198 -3.26 -1.38 -2.67
CA VAL A 198 -3.00 -2.59 -1.86
C VAL A 198 -4.25 -2.86 -1.03
N ASP A 199 -4.62 -4.13 -0.91
CA ASP A 199 -5.80 -4.55 -0.15
C ASP A 199 -5.40 -5.51 0.97
N PHE A 200 -5.40 -5.01 2.20
CA PHE A 200 -4.97 -5.71 3.40
C PHE A 200 -6.05 -6.63 3.97
N THR A 201 -7.28 -6.60 3.45
CA THR A 201 -8.40 -7.45 3.94
C THR A 201 -8.38 -8.87 3.36
N ARG A 202 -7.51 -9.14 2.39
CA ARG A 202 -7.43 -10.44 1.67
C ARG A 202 -6.07 -11.12 1.81
N PRO A 203 -5.57 -11.38 3.03
CA PRO A 203 -4.28 -12.04 3.24
C PRO A 203 -4.27 -13.51 2.79
N ARG A 204 -3.07 -14.03 2.55
CA ARG A 204 -2.77 -15.46 2.33
C ARG A 204 -1.44 -15.79 2.96
#